data_AF-A0A9D4YJL8-F1
#
_entry.id   AF-A0A9D4YJL8-F1
#
_cell.length_a   1.000
_cell.length_b   1.000
_cell.length_c   1.000
_cell.angle_alpha   90.00
_cell.angle_beta   90.00
_cell.angle_gamma   90.00
#
_symmetry.space_group_name_H-M   'P 1'
#
loop_
_entity.id
_entity.type
_entity.pdbx_description
1 polymer ?
#
loop_
_entity_poly.entity_id
_entity_poly.type
_entity_poly.pdbx_seq_one_letter_code
_entity_poly.pdbx_strand_id
1 'polypeptide(L)'
;MAHNKNHNQTQTSHSPFTQPIRCIVKLGGAAITCKNELEKINEEILYKVSQQLRQAMIATSQKPPGMDWSKIPGESEICCKPEEFGDDHVSECSRFIVVHGAGSFGHFQASKSGVHKGQLDKPLVKGGFVATRISVTTLNLEIVRALAREGIPSVGMSPFSCGWITGERHISSADLSPVARAIDSGFIPVLHGDAVLDEIQGCTILSGDVIISHLAAYSKPKYVVFLTDVYGVYDRPPTEPDAILLKEIAVAEDGSWSVIKPKLQNSIELTVAAHDTTGGMKTKISEAAMIAKLGIDVYIVKAATSHSLKALNGDLRNSIPDDWLGTVVRSSS
;
A
#
# COMPACT_ATOMS: atom_id res chain seq x y z
N MET A 1 -7.34 45.86 23.32
CA MET A 1 -6.03 45.75 22.64
C MET A 1 -5.31 44.58 23.31
N ALA A 2 -4.91 43.48 22.69
CA ALA A 2 -4.74 43.14 21.29
C ALA A 2 -5.10 41.67 21.04
N HIS A 3 -5.41 41.40 19.77
CA HIS A 3 -5.95 40.18 19.19
C HIS A 3 -5.31 38.85 19.57
N ASN A 4 -6.16 37.90 19.94
CA ASN A 4 -5.94 36.47 19.81
C ASN A 4 -5.97 36.13 18.30
N LYS A 5 -4.80 35.91 17.70
CA LYS A 5 -4.70 35.50 16.29
C LYS A 5 -5.02 34.02 16.17
N ASN A 6 -6.12 33.73 15.47
CA ASN A 6 -6.42 32.44 14.87
C ASN A 6 -5.18 31.89 14.13
N HIS A 7 -4.65 30.76 14.58
CA HIS A 7 -3.82 29.89 13.74
C HIS A 7 -4.73 28.96 12.93
N ASN A 8 -5.48 29.54 12.00
CA ASN A 8 -5.86 28.83 10.78
C ASN A 8 -4.77 29.14 9.75
N GLN A 9 -3.64 28.45 9.85
CA GLN A 9 -2.76 28.29 8.70
C GLN A 9 -3.31 27.14 7.86
N THR A 10 -4.16 27.47 6.90
CA THR A 10 -4.29 26.67 5.68
C THR A 10 -2.92 26.63 5.01
N GLN A 11 -2.09 25.65 5.37
CA GLN A 11 -0.90 25.30 4.59
C GLN A 11 -1.41 24.82 3.23
N THR A 12 -1.38 25.70 2.24
CA THR A 12 -1.36 25.31 0.83
C THR A 12 -0.06 24.55 0.61
N SER A 13 -0.11 23.24 0.83
CA SER A 13 1.03 22.35 0.68
C SER A 13 1.36 22.24 -0.81
N HIS A 14 2.43 22.93 -1.23
CA HIS A 14 3.04 22.65 -2.52
C HIS A 14 3.50 21.19 -2.52
N SER A 15 3.03 20.41 -3.49
CA SER A 15 3.43 19.00 -3.64
C SER A 15 4.94 18.93 -3.87
N PRO A 16 5.70 18.10 -3.11
CA PRO A 16 7.13 17.97 -3.32
C PRO A 16 7.48 17.09 -4.54
N PHE A 17 6.49 16.46 -5.17
CA PHE A 17 6.69 15.60 -6.32
C PHE A 17 6.82 16.44 -7.60
N THR A 18 8.01 16.47 -8.20
CA THR A 18 8.27 17.21 -9.44
C THR A 18 7.99 16.38 -10.70
N GLN A 19 8.02 15.05 -10.56
CA GLN A 19 7.83 14.10 -11.65
C GLN A 19 6.47 13.38 -11.53
N PRO A 20 5.79 13.07 -12.65
CA PRO A 20 4.53 12.35 -12.61
C PRO A 20 4.74 10.90 -12.13
N ILE A 21 3.97 10.50 -11.12
CA ILE A 21 3.92 9.13 -10.63
C ILE A 21 2.96 8.31 -11.49
N ARG A 22 3.39 7.13 -11.97
CA ARG A 22 2.53 6.26 -12.78
C ARG A 22 1.54 5.50 -11.89
N CYS A 23 2.01 4.87 -10.82
CA CYS A 23 1.18 4.05 -9.95
C CYS A 23 1.65 4.14 -8.50
N ILE A 24 0.72 4.12 -7.56
CA ILE A 24 1.02 3.68 -6.19
C ILE A 24 0.38 2.31 -6.00
N VAL A 25 1.17 1.34 -5.57
CA VAL A 25 0.71 -0.03 -5.33
C VAL A 25 0.78 -0.35 -3.84
N LYS A 26 -0.32 -0.85 -3.30
CA LYS A 26 -0.38 -1.44 -1.97
C LYS A 26 -0.30 -2.96 -2.05
N LEU A 27 0.72 -3.54 -1.44
CA LEU A 27 0.82 -4.96 -1.15
C LEU A 27 0.06 -5.26 0.15
N GLY A 28 -1.13 -5.87 0.06
CA GLY A 28 -1.90 -6.28 1.22
C GLY A 28 -1.12 -7.29 2.07
N GLY A 29 -0.99 -7.04 3.37
CA GLY A 29 -0.23 -7.93 4.26
C GLY A 29 -0.73 -9.38 4.22
N ALA A 30 -2.04 -9.60 4.14
CA ALA A 30 -2.62 -10.93 4.02
C ALA A 30 -2.35 -11.61 2.66
N ALA A 31 -2.00 -10.84 1.62
CA ALA A 31 -1.65 -11.39 0.31
C ALA A 31 -0.21 -11.91 0.29
N ILE A 32 0.72 -11.20 0.94
CA ILE A 32 2.16 -11.52 0.89
C ILE A 32 2.68 -12.25 2.15
N THR A 33 1.85 -12.43 3.18
CA THR A 33 2.19 -13.16 4.42
C THR A 33 1.13 -14.20 4.76
N CYS A 34 1.51 -15.24 5.49
CA CYS A 34 0.59 -16.24 6.02
C CYS A 34 -0.09 -15.69 7.28
N LYS A 35 -1.33 -15.23 7.16
CA LYS A 35 -2.08 -14.52 8.22
C LYS A 35 -2.11 -15.25 9.58
N ASN A 36 -2.09 -16.58 9.56
CA ASN A 36 -2.23 -17.42 10.76
C ASN A 36 -0.88 -17.88 11.35
N GLU A 37 0.23 -17.53 10.71
CA GLU A 37 1.58 -17.92 11.12
C GLU A 37 2.41 -16.68 11.40
N LEU A 38 2.88 -16.56 12.65
CA LEU A 38 3.68 -15.43 13.11
C LEU A 38 4.90 -15.22 12.21
N GLU A 39 5.06 -14.01 11.67
CA GLU A 39 6.25 -13.62 10.89
C GLU A 39 6.57 -14.54 9.71
N LYS A 40 5.53 -15.11 9.08
CA LYS A 40 5.69 -15.99 7.92
C LYS A 40 5.30 -15.30 6.62
N ILE A 41 6.25 -15.20 5.69
CA ILE A 41 6.06 -14.70 4.33
C ILE A 41 5.49 -15.81 3.44
N ASN A 42 4.60 -15.44 2.51
CA ASN A 42 4.24 -16.30 1.39
C ASN A 42 5.23 -16.05 0.24
N GLU A 43 6.31 -16.81 0.21
CA GLU A 43 7.43 -16.62 -0.72
C GLU A 43 7.00 -16.75 -2.19
N GLU A 44 6.11 -17.69 -2.50
CA GLU A 44 5.61 -17.90 -3.87
C GLU A 44 4.83 -16.67 -4.37
N ILE A 45 3.93 -16.12 -3.55
CA ILE A 45 3.16 -14.93 -3.92
C ILE A 45 4.09 -13.71 -4.00
N LEU A 46 5.00 -13.53 -3.03
CA LEU A 46 5.93 -12.40 -3.03
C LEU A 46 6.83 -12.43 -4.28
N TYR A 47 7.33 -13.59 -4.67
CA TYR A 47 8.11 -13.77 -5.89
C TYR A 47 7.30 -13.40 -7.14
N LYS A 48 6.10 -13.97 -7.30
CA LYS A 48 5.21 -13.65 -8.44
C LYS A 48 4.85 -12.17 -8.51
N VAL A 49 4.54 -11.55 -7.37
CA VAL A 49 4.23 -10.10 -7.30
C VAL A 49 5.46 -9.27 -7.69
N SER A 50 6.65 -9.65 -7.25
CA SER A 50 7.90 -8.94 -7.59
C SER A 50 8.16 -9.01 -9.11
N GLN A 51 7.94 -10.18 -9.73
CA GLN A 51 8.02 -10.33 -11.18
C GLN A 51 6.99 -9.47 -11.93
N GLN A 52 5.75 -9.42 -11.46
CA GLN A 52 4.70 -8.60 -12.07
C GLN A 52 4.98 -7.09 -11.94
N LEU A 53 5.53 -6.67 -10.80
CA LEU A 53 5.97 -5.29 -10.61
C LEU A 53 7.11 -4.94 -11.56
N ARG A 54 8.11 -5.81 -11.70
CA ARG A 54 9.19 -5.65 -12.68
C ARG A 54 8.65 -5.50 -14.09
N GLN A 55 7.74 -6.40 -14.51
CA GLN A 55 7.11 -6.37 -15.83
C GLN A 55 6.31 -5.06 -16.06
N ALA A 56 5.64 -4.55 -15.04
CA ALA A 56 4.88 -3.31 -15.15
C ALA A 56 5.78 -2.05 -15.13
N MET A 57 6.90 -2.09 -14.41
CA MET A 57 7.80 -0.96 -14.24
C MET A 57 8.82 -0.82 -15.36
N ILE A 58 9.36 -1.94 -15.87
CA ILE A 58 10.52 -1.99 -16.75
C ILE A 58 10.07 -2.55 -18.10
N ALA A 59 10.18 -1.75 -19.15
CA ALA A 59 9.65 -2.08 -20.49
C ALA A 59 10.45 -3.18 -21.22
N THR A 60 11.60 -3.60 -20.71
CA THR A 60 12.47 -4.57 -21.35
C THR A 60 11.96 -6.00 -21.16
N SER A 61 12.01 -6.81 -22.22
CA SER A 61 11.64 -8.23 -22.14
C SER A 61 12.65 -9.06 -21.33
N GLN A 62 13.89 -8.60 -21.22
CA GLN A 62 14.93 -9.25 -20.42
C GLN A 62 14.87 -8.76 -18.97
N LYS A 63 15.04 -9.69 -18.04
CA LYS A 63 15.15 -9.39 -16.60
C LYS A 63 16.46 -8.62 -16.36
N PRO A 64 16.41 -7.42 -15.77
CA PRO A 64 17.63 -6.70 -15.39
C PRO A 64 18.41 -7.46 -14.31
N PRO A 65 19.71 -7.16 -14.17
CA PRO A 65 20.53 -7.74 -13.12
C PRO A 65 19.93 -7.47 -11.73
N GLY A 66 20.04 -8.44 -10.83
CA GLY A 66 19.57 -8.29 -9.45
C GLY A 66 20.44 -7.31 -8.67
N MET A 67 19.80 -6.48 -7.84
CA MET A 67 20.46 -5.42 -7.05
C MET A 67 20.63 -5.78 -5.56
N ASP A 68 20.11 -6.93 -5.10
CA ASP A 68 20.36 -7.41 -3.72
C ASP A 68 21.66 -8.20 -3.67
N TRP A 69 22.76 -7.50 -3.36
CA TRP A 69 24.07 -8.11 -3.07
C TRP A 69 24.34 -8.19 -1.57
N SER A 70 23.31 -8.04 -0.74
CA SER A 70 23.47 -8.14 0.70
C SER A 70 23.67 -9.60 1.11
N LYS A 71 24.39 -9.83 2.22
CA LYS A 71 24.56 -11.17 2.77
C LYS A 71 23.21 -11.75 3.20
N ILE A 72 22.89 -12.94 2.70
CA ILE A 72 21.73 -13.71 3.12
C ILE A 72 22.17 -14.64 4.27
N PRO A 73 21.46 -14.65 5.42
CA PRO A 73 21.75 -15.60 6.49
C PRO A 73 21.69 -17.04 5.99
N GLY A 74 22.78 -17.79 6.17
CA GLY A 74 22.89 -19.17 5.67
C GLY A 74 23.54 -19.32 4.29
N GLU A 75 23.77 -18.22 3.57
CA GLU A 75 24.55 -18.21 2.33
C GLU A 75 25.97 -17.68 2.59
N SER A 76 26.95 -18.39 2.02
CA SER A 76 28.38 -18.09 2.22
C SER A 76 28.92 -17.08 1.22
N GLU A 77 28.23 -16.84 0.10
CA GLU A 77 28.71 -16.03 -1.01
C GLU A 77 27.74 -14.89 -1.33
N ILE A 78 28.29 -13.75 -1.74
CA ILE A 78 27.50 -12.64 -2.31
C ILE A 78 27.40 -12.90 -3.81
N CYS A 79 26.20 -13.14 -4.32
CA CYS A 79 25.96 -13.27 -5.77
C CYS A 79 25.86 -11.87 -6.40
N CYS A 80 27.01 -11.21 -6.58
CA CYS A 80 27.13 -9.95 -7.32
C CYS A 80 27.98 -10.20 -8.56
N LYS A 81 27.46 -9.83 -9.73
CA LYS A 81 28.19 -9.84 -11.00
C LYS A 81 28.18 -8.42 -11.57
N PRO A 82 29.14 -7.55 -11.18
CA PRO A 82 29.17 -6.16 -11.62
C PRO A 82 29.23 -6.02 -13.13
N GLU A 83 29.74 -7.03 -13.84
CA GLU A 83 29.85 -7.05 -15.30
C GLU A 83 28.47 -7.06 -16.00
N GLU A 84 27.42 -7.45 -15.29
CA GLU A 84 26.04 -7.41 -15.82
C GLU A 84 25.48 -5.98 -15.88
N PHE A 85 26.11 -5.01 -15.20
CA PHE A 85 25.71 -3.60 -15.19
C PHE A 85 26.52 -2.82 -16.23
N GLY A 86 25.96 -2.64 -17.42
CA GLY A 86 26.56 -1.82 -18.47
C GLY A 86 26.11 -0.36 -18.42
N ASP A 87 27.04 0.57 -18.73
CA ASP A 87 26.77 2.02 -18.78
C ASP A 87 25.77 2.42 -19.89
N ASP A 88 25.59 1.58 -20.91
CA ASP A 88 24.75 1.86 -22.09
C ASP A 88 23.26 1.52 -21.90
N HIS A 89 22.86 0.91 -20.78
CA HIS A 89 21.49 0.44 -20.54
C HIS A 89 20.86 1.09 -19.30
N VAL A 90 20.61 2.40 -19.36
CA VAL A 90 19.66 3.04 -18.43
C VAL A 90 18.26 2.56 -18.82
N SER A 91 17.84 1.42 -18.27
CA SER A 91 16.47 0.94 -18.44
C SER A 91 15.54 1.90 -17.70
N GLU A 92 14.75 2.68 -18.46
CA GLU A 92 13.77 3.60 -17.88
C GLU A 92 12.75 2.82 -17.04
N CYS A 93 12.83 2.97 -15.72
CA CYS A 93 11.89 2.40 -14.77
C CYS A 93 10.73 3.38 -14.55
N SER A 94 9.51 2.90 -14.74
CA SER A 94 8.31 3.69 -14.44
C SER A 94 8.27 4.06 -12.96
N ARG A 95 7.98 5.34 -12.67
CA ARG A 95 7.91 5.87 -11.30
C ARG A 95 6.72 5.29 -10.55
N PHE A 96 6.99 4.31 -9.70
CA PHE A 96 6.03 3.70 -8.78
C PHE A 96 6.38 4.07 -7.33
N ILE A 97 5.38 4.03 -6.47
CA ILE A 97 5.58 3.97 -5.02
C ILE A 97 4.96 2.66 -4.54
N VAL A 98 5.69 1.91 -3.71
CA VAL A 98 5.20 0.66 -3.13
C VAL A 98 4.88 0.91 -1.65
N VAL A 99 3.71 0.46 -1.20
CA VAL A 99 3.33 0.44 0.21
C VAL A 99 2.96 -0.98 0.57
N HIS A 100 3.36 -1.51 1.72
CA HIS A 100 2.83 -2.81 2.18
C HIS A 100 2.11 -2.73 3.52
N GLY A 101 1.14 -3.63 3.73
CA GLY A 101 0.53 -3.84 5.03
C GLY A 101 1.47 -4.59 5.98
N ALA A 102 1.13 -4.60 7.27
CA ALA A 102 1.98 -5.24 8.27
C ALA A 102 1.89 -6.77 8.31
N GLY A 103 0.80 -7.35 7.78
CA GLY A 103 0.63 -8.81 7.68
C GLY A 103 0.79 -9.52 9.03
N SER A 104 1.32 -10.75 8.99
CA SER A 104 1.66 -11.51 10.19
C SER A 104 2.87 -10.97 10.99
N PHE A 105 3.50 -9.89 10.53
CA PHE A 105 4.63 -9.24 11.20
C PHE A 105 4.20 -8.06 12.10
N GLY A 106 3.05 -7.41 11.86
CA GLY A 106 2.59 -6.34 12.75
C GLY A 106 1.44 -6.74 13.67
N HIS A 107 0.51 -7.55 13.15
CA HIS A 107 -0.79 -7.73 13.78
C HIS A 107 -0.71 -8.48 15.11
N PHE A 108 0.15 -9.50 15.22
CA PHE A 108 0.27 -10.30 16.45
C PHE A 108 0.77 -9.46 17.63
N GLN A 109 1.85 -8.72 17.40
CA GLN A 109 2.54 -7.88 18.39
C GLN A 109 1.63 -6.72 18.80
N ALA A 110 1.04 -6.01 17.83
CA ALA A 110 0.21 -4.83 18.09
C ALA A 110 -1.14 -5.16 18.76
N SER A 111 -1.74 -6.31 18.43
CA SER A 111 -2.97 -6.78 19.04
C SER A 111 -2.74 -7.22 20.50
N LYS A 112 -1.70 -8.03 20.74
CA LYS A 112 -1.37 -8.56 22.08
C LYS A 112 -1.01 -7.46 23.09
N SER A 113 -0.35 -6.39 22.63
CA SER A 113 0.12 -5.29 23.48
C SER A 113 -0.83 -4.11 23.56
N GLY A 114 -1.78 -3.99 22.63
CA GLY A 114 -2.71 -2.87 22.58
C GLY A 114 -2.12 -1.58 22.00
N VAL A 115 -1.05 -1.63 21.21
CA VAL A 115 -0.40 -0.43 20.60
C VAL A 115 -1.39 0.46 19.84
N HIS A 116 -2.36 -0.13 19.15
CA HIS A 116 -3.43 0.59 18.43
C HIS A 116 -4.36 1.40 19.35
N LYS A 117 -4.33 1.17 20.67
CA LYS A 117 -5.13 1.86 21.69
C LYS A 117 -4.36 3.00 22.37
N GLY A 118 -3.09 3.22 22.01
CA GLY A 118 -2.23 4.24 22.63
C GLY A 118 -1.72 3.84 24.02
N GLN A 119 -1.46 4.84 24.87
CA GLN A 119 -0.93 4.70 26.24
C GLN A 119 0.54 4.21 26.26
N LEU A 120 1.39 4.87 25.47
CA LEU A 120 2.80 4.51 25.28
C LEU A 120 3.64 4.58 26.60
N ASP A 121 3.14 5.25 27.62
CA ASP A 121 3.71 5.26 28.97
C ASP A 121 3.65 3.89 29.66
N LYS A 122 2.67 3.04 29.32
CA LYS A 122 2.54 1.70 29.88
C LYS A 122 3.66 0.78 29.39
N PRO A 123 4.37 0.05 30.28
CA PRO A 123 5.46 -0.84 29.88
C PRO A 123 5.09 -1.88 28.82
N LEU A 124 3.88 -2.47 28.91
CA LEU A 124 3.41 -3.45 27.93
C LEU A 124 3.23 -2.83 26.53
N VAL A 125 2.64 -1.63 26.46
CA VAL A 125 2.44 -0.91 25.19
C VAL A 125 3.78 -0.51 24.61
N LYS A 126 4.69 0.01 25.44
CA LYS A 126 6.05 0.39 25.02
C LYS A 126 6.83 -0.80 24.46
N GLY A 127 6.80 -1.95 25.16
CA GLY A 127 7.41 -3.19 24.67
C GLY A 127 6.75 -3.69 23.38
N GLY A 128 5.42 -3.60 23.29
CA GLY A 128 4.64 -3.91 22.10
C GLY A 128 5.01 -3.06 20.90
N PHE A 129 5.16 -1.74 21.10
CA PHE A 129 5.53 -0.78 20.08
C PHE A 129 6.89 -1.16 19.47
N VAL A 130 7.87 -1.45 20.34
CA VAL A 130 9.20 -1.91 19.92
C VAL A 130 9.10 -3.22 19.12
N ALA A 131 8.39 -4.22 19.64
CA ALA A 131 8.25 -5.51 18.98
C ALA A 131 7.54 -5.42 17.61
N THR A 132 6.46 -4.64 17.53
CA THR A 132 5.75 -4.36 16.28
C THR A 132 6.66 -3.71 15.25
N ARG A 133 7.45 -2.71 15.65
CA ARG A 133 8.37 -2.01 14.75
C ARG A 133 9.47 -2.93 14.22
N ILE A 134 10.15 -3.66 15.11
CA ILE A 134 11.18 -4.63 14.71
C ILE A 134 10.60 -5.55 13.64
N SER A 135 9.46 -6.17 13.93
CA SER A 135 8.87 -7.15 13.03
C SER A 135 8.41 -6.56 11.69
N VAL A 136 7.70 -5.42 11.67
CA VAL A 136 7.24 -4.83 10.41
C VAL A 136 8.39 -4.29 9.55
N THR A 137 9.47 -3.79 10.18
CA THR A 137 10.68 -3.38 9.45
C THR A 137 11.45 -4.57 8.90
N THR A 138 11.43 -5.73 9.57
CA THR A 138 11.92 -7.00 9.00
C THR A 138 11.15 -7.38 7.75
N LEU A 139 9.80 -7.32 7.78
CA LEU A 139 8.99 -7.57 6.59
C LEU A 139 9.32 -6.58 5.45
N ASN A 140 9.54 -5.31 5.78
CA ASN A 140 9.94 -4.31 4.78
C ASN A 140 11.27 -4.68 4.11
N LEU A 141 12.27 -5.09 4.89
CA LEU A 141 13.55 -5.53 4.34
C LEU A 141 13.39 -6.73 3.40
N GLU A 142 12.58 -7.73 3.77
CA GLU A 142 12.36 -8.91 2.93
C GLU A 142 11.66 -8.56 1.60
N ILE A 143 10.69 -7.64 1.63
CA ILE A 143 10.04 -7.15 0.41
C ILE A 143 11.01 -6.35 -0.45
N VAL A 144 11.79 -5.44 0.14
CA VAL A 144 12.81 -4.65 -0.56
C VAL A 144 13.84 -5.57 -1.23
N ARG A 145 14.28 -6.63 -0.54
CA ARG A 145 15.17 -7.64 -1.12
C ARG A 145 14.53 -8.38 -2.29
N ALA A 146 13.27 -8.81 -2.15
CA ALA A 146 12.55 -9.51 -3.22
C ALA A 146 12.42 -8.66 -4.49
N LEU A 147 12.12 -7.37 -4.35
CA LEU A 147 12.05 -6.41 -5.46
C LEU A 147 13.44 -6.16 -6.07
N ALA A 148 14.47 -5.95 -5.23
CA ALA A 148 15.84 -5.75 -5.69
C ALA A 148 16.39 -6.95 -6.47
N ARG A 149 16.06 -8.19 -6.07
CA ARG A 149 16.40 -9.42 -6.81
C ARG A 149 15.73 -9.51 -8.19
N GLU A 150 14.65 -8.75 -8.39
CA GLU A 150 13.98 -8.59 -9.69
C GLU A 150 14.54 -7.43 -10.51
N GLY A 151 15.61 -6.76 -10.05
CA GLY A 151 16.24 -5.63 -10.72
C GLY A 151 15.50 -4.31 -10.52
N ILE A 152 14.59 -4.24 -9.56
CA ILE A 152 13.89 -3.01 -9.19
C ILE A 152 14.78 -2.24 -8.20
N PRO A 153 15.08 -0.94 -8.43
CA PRO A 153 15.89 -0.14 -7.52
C PRO A 153 15.09 0.28 -6.26
N SER A 154 14.66 -0.71 -5.48
CA SER A 154 13.78 -0.51 -4.32
C SER A 154 14.55 -0.08 -3.07
N VAL A 155 14.01 0.92 -2.36
CA VAL A 155 14.56 1.41 -1.09
C VAL A 155 13.48 1.47 0.00
N GLY A 156 13.74 0.86 1.16
CA GLY A 156 12.81 0.82 2.29
C GLY A 156 12.72 2.17 3.01
N MET A 157 11.50 2.62 3.31
CA MET A 157 11.26 3.88 4.01
C MET A 157 10.19 3.72 5.09
N SER A 158 10.60 3.69 6.36
CA SER A 158 9.67 3.62 7.50
C SER A 158 9.00 4.99 7.75
N PRO A 159 7.66 5.07 7.79
CA PRO A 159 6.95 6.29 8.19
C PRO A 159 7.43 6.84 9.54
N PHE A 160 7.62 5.97 10.55
CA PHE A 160 8.16 6.42 11.84
C PHE A 160 9.55 7.03 11.69
N SER A 161 10.46 6.37 10.97
CA SER A 161 11.83 6.86 10.79
C SER A 161 11.89 8.13 9.94
N CYS A 162 10.91 8.35 9.07
CA CYS A 162 10.73 9.60 8.33
C CYS A 162 10.03 10.70 9.15
N GLY A 163 9.76 10.47 10.44
CA GLY A 163 9.18 11.46 11.34
C GLY A 163 7.70 11.72 11.13
N TRP A 164 6.94 10.77 10.56
CA TRP A 164 5.50 10.91 10.42
C TRP A 164 4.82 10.79 11.78
N ILE A 165 3.89 11.70 12.04
CA ILE A 165 3.16 11.84 13.30
C ILE A 165 1.66 11.76 13.01
N THR A 166 0.94 11.17 13.95
CA THR A 166 -0.52 11.10 13.92
C THR A 166 -1.15 11.90 15.04
N GLY A 167 -2.40 12.30 14.88
CA GLY A 167 -3.27 12.81 15.93
C GLY A 167 -4.65 12.21 15.73
N GLU A 168 -5.24 11.64 16.79
CA GLU A 168 -6.52 10.93 16.68
C GLU A 168 -6.51 9.82 15.61
N ARG A 169 -5.36 9.14 15.41
CA ARG A 169 -5.16 8.10 14.37
C ARG A 169 -5.16 8.59 12.92
N HIS A 170 -5.21 9.90 12.70
CA HIS A 170 -5.04 10.52 11.39
C HIS A 170 -3.63 11.09 11.25
N ILE A 171 -3.07 11.14 10.04
CA ILE A 171 -1.76 11.76 9.82
C ILE A 171 -1.89 13.26 10.12
N SER A 172 -1.20 13.73 11.17
CA SER A 172 -1.15 15.16 11.53
C SER A 172 0.05 15.85 10.87
N SER A 173 1.16 15.13 10.71
CA SER A 173 2.36 15.62 10.03
C SER A 173 3.09 14.50 9.28
N ALA A 174 3.47 14.76 8.03
CA ALA A 174 4.25 13.86 7.21
C ALA A 174 5.07 14.65 6.17
N ASP A 175 6.40 14.64 6.31
CA ASP A 175 7.28 15.16 5.27
C ASP A 175 7.42 14.13 4.14
N LEU A 176 6.94 14.50 2.95
CA LEU A 176 7.03 13.68 1.74
C LEU A 176 8.28 14.00 0.91
N SER A 177 9.09 15.00 1.30
CA SER A 177 10.33 15.37 0.61
C SER A 177 11.33 14.20 0.47
N PRO A 178 11.51 13.30 1.47
CA PRO A 178 12.39 12.15 1.30
C PRO A 178 11.89 11.18 0.23
N VAL A 179 10.57 10.95 0.17
CA VAL A 179 9.95 10.06 -0.82
C VAL A 179 10.11 10.65 -2.21
N ALA A 180 9.85 11.95 -2.38
CA ALA A 180 10.02 12.64 -3.65
C ALA A 180 11.49 12.60 -4.12
N ARG A 181 12.46 12.89 -3.24
CA ARG A 181 13.90 12.81 -3.58
C ARG A 181 14.34 11.40 -3.99
N ALA A 182 13.81 10.36 -3.35
CA ALA A 182 14.10 8.98 -3.74
C ALA A 182 13.64 8.70 -5.19
N ILE A 183 12.42 9.13 -5.53
CA ILE A 183 11.87 8.99 -6.88
C ILE A 183 12.67 9.80 -7.91
N ASP A 184 13.01 11.05 -7.57
CA ASP A 184 13.81 11.92 -8.44
C ASP A 184 15.23 11.36 -8.67
N SER A 185 15.74 10.56 -7.73
CA SER A 185 17.02 9.83 -7.85
C SER A 185 16.90 8.49 -8.58
N GLY A 186 15.72 8.13 -9.10
CA GLY A 186 15.48 6.88 -9.83
C GLY A 186 15.17 5.66 -8.97
N PHE A 187 14.97 5.83 -7.66
CA PHE A 187 14.57 4.74 -6.77
C PHE A 187 13.06 4.52 -6.74
N ILE A 188 12.67 3.30 -6.39
CA ILE A 188 11.28 2.94 -6.06
C ILE A 188 11.16 2.91 -4.52
N PRO A 189 10.55 3.92 -3.89
CA PRO A 189 10.38 3.93 -2.44
C PRO A 189 9.36 2.85 -2.01
N VAL A 190 9.72 2.09 -0.97
CA VAL A 190 8.91 1.02 -0.37
C VAL A 190 8.57 1.37 1.06
N LEU A 191 7.38 1.94 1.26
CA LEU A 191 6.82 2.29 2.57
C LEU A 191 6.01 1.12 3.14
N HIS A 192 5.63 1.22 4.41
CA HIS A 192 4.88 0.18 5.09
C HIS A 192 3.95 0.73 6.15
N GLY A 193 2.87 0.00 6.46
CA GLY A 193 2.11 0.23 7.69
C GLY A 193 3.04 0.12 8.90
N ASP A 194 2.93 1.03 9.85
CA ASP A 194 3.93 1.21 10.90
C ASP A 194 3.29 1.52 12.25
N ALA A 195 4.01 1.26 13.34
CA ALA A 195 3.67 1.83 14.63
C ALA A 195 4.30 3.21 14.74
N VAL A 196 3.48 4.25 14.92
CA VAL A 196 3.91 5.66 14.90
C VAL A 196 3.56 6.37 16.19
N LEU A 197 4.21 7.50 16.44
CA LEU A 197 3.84 8.37 17.55
C LEU A 197 2.52 9.08 17.21
N ASP A 198 1.72 9.29 18.25
CA ASP A 198 0.44 9.99 18.17
C ASP A 198 0.42 11.11 19.22
N GLU A 199 0.08 12.33 18.80
CA GLU A 199 0.09 13.53 19.64
C GLU A 199 -0.93 13.49 20.78
N ILE A 200 -1.98 12.67 20.66
CA ILE A 200 -3.12 12.66 21.58
C ILE A 200 -3.13 11.38 22.42
N GLN A 201 -2.98 10.21 21.80
CA GLN A 201 -3.00 8.92 22.52
C GLN A 201 -1.59 8.32 22.75
N GLY A 202 -0.53 9.03 22.35
CA GLY A 202 0.87 8.66 22.54
C GLY A 202 1.46 7.81 21.41
N CYS A 203 0.74 6.76 20.98
CA CYS A 203 1.12 5.97 19.81
C CYS A 203 -0.08 5.34 19.12
N THR A 204 0.08 4.93 17.87
CA THR A 204 -0.95 4.18 17.16
C THR A 204 -0.37 3.34 16.03
N ILE A 205 -1.25 2.61 15.33
CA ILE A 205 -0.91 1.90 14.08
C ILE A 205 -1.35 2.75 12.90
N LEU A 206 -0.39 3.24 12.13
CA LEU A 206 -0.63 3.88 10.85
C LEU A 206 -0.77 2.81 9.78
N SER A 207 -1.98 2.62 9.26
CA SER A 207 -2.25 1.58 8.28
C SER A 207 -1.66 1.94 6.91
N GLY A 208 -1.24 0.92 6.15
CA GLY A 208 -0.82 1.13 4.76
C GLY A 208 -1.93 1.65 3.85
N ASP A 209 -3.22 1.50 4.21
CA ASP A 209 -4.35 2.03 3.42
C ASP A 209 -4.40 3.56 3.57
N VAL A 210 -4.16 4.06 4.78
CA VAL A 210 -4.08 5.51 5.06
C VAL A 210 -2.84 6.12 4.40
N ILE A 211 -1.69 5.42 4.44
CA ILE A 211 -0.44 5.89 3.81
C ILE A 211 -0.62 6.08 2.30
N ILE A 212 -1.22 5.12 1.59
CA ILE A 212 -1.41 5.23 0.13
C ILE A 212 -2.39 6.35 -0.23
N SER A 213 -3.46 6.53 0.55
CA SER A 213 -4.42 7.63 0.39
C SER A 213 -3.75 8.99 0.56
N HIS A 214 -2.94 9.13 1.61
CA HIS A 214 -2.14 10.33 1.85
C HIS A 214 -1.15 10.58 0.69
N LEU A 215 -0.34 9.59 0.29
CA LEU A 215 0.59 9.75 -0.84
C LEU A 215 -0.13 10.12 -2.15
N ALA A 216 -1.29 9.52 -2.43
CA ALA A 216 -2.06 9.80 -3.64
C ALA A 216 -2.59 11.24 -3.67
N ALA A 217 -2.97 11.78 -2.51
CA ALA A 217 -3.44 13.16 -2.39
C ALA A 217 -2.41 14.19 -2.87
N TYR A 218 -1.12 13.94 -2.62
CA TYR A 218 -0.02 14.85 -2.96
C TYR A 218 0.65 14.50 -4.30
N SER A 219 0.90 13.22 -4.58
CA SER A 219 1.66 12.79 -5.76
C SER A 219 0.80 12.60 -7.03
N LYS A 220 -0.54 12.57 -6.89
CA LYS A 220 -1.51 12.45 -7.99
C LYS A 220 -1.11 11.38 -9.04
N PRO A 221 -0.95 10.10 -8.64
CA PRO A 221 -0.59 9.05 -9.58
C PRO A 221 -1.66 8.85 -10.66
N LYS A 222 -1.29 8.26 -11.80
CA LYS A 222 -2.27 7.96 -12.87
C LYS A 222 -3.36 6.97 -12.43
N TYR A 223 -3.04 6.07 -11.50
CA TYR A 223 -3.96 5.12 -10.88
C TYR A 223 -3.33 4.54 -9.60
N VAL A 224 -4.15 3.87 -8.78
CA VAL A 224 -3.72 3.17 -7.56
C VAL A 224 -4.15 1.71 -7.61
N VAL A 225 -3.30 0.80 -7.10
CA VAL A 225 -3.59 -0.64 -7.06
C VAL A 225 -3.49 -1.17 -5.64
N PHE A 226 -4.56 -1.77 -5.12
CA PHE A 226 -4.56 -2.57 -3.91
C PHE A 226 -4.49 -4.06 -4.29
N LEU A 227 -3.33 -4.67 -4.07
CA LEU A 227 -3.16 -6.12 -4.16
C LEU A 227 -3.62 -6.78 -2.86
N THR A 228 -4.56 -7.71 -2.94
CA THR A 228 -5.16 -8.40 -1.80
C THR A 228 -5.17 -9.92 -2.01
N ASP A 229 -5.61 -10.68 -1.01
CA ASP A 229 -5.73 -12.15 -1.04
C ASP A 229 -7.03 -12.66 -1.71
N VAL A 230 -7.95 -11.76 -2.04
CA VAL A 230 -9.26 -12.03 -2.69
C VAL A 230 -9.37 -11.27 -4.01
N TYR A 231 -10.29 -11.65 -4.91
CA TYR A 231 -10.37 -11.03 -6.25
C TYR A 231 -10.74 -9.55 -6.22
N GLY A 232 -11.46 -9.08 -5.22
CA GLY A 232 -11.82 -7.67 -5.07
C GLY A 232 -12.74 -7.50 -3.87
N VAL A 233 -13.63 -6.52 -3.95
CA VAL A 233 -14.70 -6.31 -2.96
C VAL A 233 -15.88 -7.21 -3.30
N TYR A 234 -16.35 -7.95 -2.30
CA TYR A 234 -17.56 -8.78 -2.41
C TYR A 234 -18.70 -8.17 -1.59
N ASP A 235 -19.94 -8.49 -1.94
CA ASP A 235 -21.13 -8.08 -1.18
C ASP A 235 -21.18 -8.70 0.23
N ARG A 236 -20.57 -9.87 0.40
CA ARG A 236 -20.41 -10.65 1.64
C ARG A 236 -19.05 -11.35 1.66
N PRO A 237 -18.63 -12.02 2.74
CA PRO A 237 -17.37 -12.74 2.77
C PRO A 237 -17.23 -13.70 1.56
N PRO A 238 -16.12 -13.69 0.82
CA PRO A 238 -15.94 -14.51 -0.38
C PRO A 238 -15.86 -16.02 -0.10
N THR A 239 -15.82 -16.41 1.17
CA THR A 239 -15.93 -17.80 1.62
C THR A 239 -17.37 -18.29 1.69
N GLU A 240 -18.35 -17.39 1.70
CA GLU A 240 -19.76 -17.75 1.71
C GLU A 240 -20.23 -18.16 0.30
N PRO A 241 -21.14 -19.14 0.19
CA PRO A 241 -21.78 -19.47 -1.08
C PRO A 241 -22.44 -18.25 -1.72
N ASP A 242 -22.42 -18.20 -3.05
CA ASP A 242 -23.06 -17.16 -3.86
C ASP A 242 -22.55 -15.73 -3.62
N ALA A 243 -21.40 -15.56 -2.94
CA ALA A 243 -20.78 -14.25 -2.78
C ALA A 243 -20.46 -13.60 -4.15
N ILE A 244 -20.90 -12.36 -4.31
CA ILE A 244 -20.88 -11.64 -5.58
C ILE A 244 -19.73 -10.64 -5.57
N LEU A 245 -18.83 -10.76 -6.54
CA LEU A 245 -17.77 -9.78 -6.77
C LEU A 245 -18.36 -8.48 -7.32
N LEU A 246 -18.15 -7.38 -6.59
CA LEU A 246 -18.52 -6.03 -7.01
C LEU A 246 -17.46 -5.53 -8.00
N LYS A 247 -17.74 -5.60 -9.30
CA LYS A 247 -16.77 -5.26 -10.35
C LYS A 247 -16.50 -3.76 -10.47
N GLU A 248 -17.49 -2.93 -10.17
CA GLU A 248 -17.39 -1.47 -10.34
C GLU A 248 -18.16 -0.74 -9.24
N ILE A 249 -17.45 0.19 -8.57
CA ILE A 249 -17.97 1.07 -7.52
C ILE A 249 -17.73 2.52 -7.99
N ALA A 250 -18.79 3.32 -7.98
CA ALA A 250 -18.71 4.75 -8.24
C ALA A 250 -18.73 5.53 -6.92
N VAL A 251 -17.96 6.62 -6.86
CA VAL A 251 -17.82 7.48 -5.68
C VAL A 251 -18.30 8.88 -6.03
N ALA A 252 -19.30 9.37 -5.31
CA ALA A 252 -19.86 10.70 -5.49
C ALA A 252 -18.98 11.78 -4.84
N GLU A 253 -19.24 13.05 -5.19
CA GLU A 253 -18.50 14.20 -4.65
C GLU A 253 -18.61 14.33 -3.12
N ASP A 254 -19.72 13.91 -2.52
CA ASP A 254 -19.91 13.90 -1.07
C ASP A 254 -19.14 12.77 -0.37
N GLY A 255 -18.49 11.88 -1.13
CA GLY A 255 -17.74 10.72 -0.64
C GLY A 255 -18.59 9.48 -0.43
N SER A 256 -19.91 9.55 -0.66
CA SER A 256 -20.75 8.36 -0.73
C SER A 256 -20.38 7.51 -1.94
N TRP A 257 -20.62 6.20 -1.87
CA TRP A 257 -20.28 5.29 -2.95
C TRP A 257 -21.43 4.32 -3.22
N SER A 258 -21.51 3.84 -4.46
CA SER A 258 -22.55 2.94 -4.93
C SER A 258 -21.97 1.89 -5.88
N VAL A 259 -22.59 0.70 -5.89
CA VAL A 259 -22.18 -0.38 -6.80
C VAL A 259 -22.83 -0.16 -8.15
N ILE A 260 -22.00 -0.06 -9.20
CA ILE A 260 -22.45 0.07 -10.59
C ILE A 260 -22.58 -1.30 -11.25
N LYS A 261 -21.64 -2.22 -10.95
CA LYS A 261 -21.64 -3.58 -11.48
C LYS A 261 -21.34 -4.61 -10.39
N PRO A 262 -22.22 -5.62 -10.19
CA PRO A 262 -23.53 -5.79 -10.83
C PRO A 262 -24.59 -4.81 -10.27
N LYS A 263 -25.67 -4.56 -11.03
CA LYS A 263 -26.83 -3.83 -10.52
C LYS A 263 -27.57 -4.71 -9.50
N LEU A 264 -27.35 -4.47 -8.21
CA LEU A 264 -28.05 -5.17 -7.14
C LEU A 264 -29.49 -4.63 -7.06
N GLN A 265 -30.49 -5.51 -7.19
CA GLN A 265 -31.92 -5.13 -7.28
C GLN A 265 -32.52 -4.61 -5.97
N ASN A 266 -31.87 -4.90 -4.84
CA ASN A 266 -32.26 -4.40 -3.54
C ASN A 266 -31.13 -3.52 -3.00
N SER A 267 -31.49 -2.31 -2.57
CA SER A 267 -30.68 -1.45 -1.69
C SER A 267 -30.54 -2.11 -0.32
N ILE A 268 -29.95 -3.31 -0.30
CA ILE A 268 -29.40 -3.91 0.90
C ILE A 268 -28.30 -2.92 1.28
N GLU A 269 -28.48 -2.22 2.40
CA GLU A 269 -27.40 -1.54 3.09
C GLU A 269 -26.17 -2.43 2.97
N LEU A 270 -25.18 -2.01 2.18
CA LEU A 270 -24.03 -2.86 1.85
C LEU A 270 -23.36 -3.28 3.15
N THR A 271 -23.67 -4.48 3.62
CA THR A 271 -23.11 -5.11 4.83
C THR A 271 -21.66 -5.54 4.61
N VAL A 272 -21.00 -5.00 3.59
CA VAL A 272 -19.54 -5.05 3.39
C VAL A 272 -18.82 -4.58 4.67
N ALA A 273 -19.40 -3.62 5.39
CA ALA A 273 -18.90 -3.15 6.68
C ALA A 273 -19.31 -4.02 7.91
N ALA A 274 -20.39 -4.79 7.81
CA ALA A 274 -20.93 -5.58 8.93
C ALA A 274 -20.35 -7.01 9.00
N HIS A 275 -19.89 -7.55 7.87
CA HIS A 275 -19.32 -8.91 7.79
C HIS A 275 -17.79 -8.94 7.69
N ASP A 276 -17.13 -7.79 7.60
CA ASP A 276 -15.67 -7.68 7.69
C ASP A 276 -15.22 -7.86 9.15
N THR A 277 -15.01 -9.12 9.54
CA THR A 277 -14.52 -9.52 10.86
C THR A 277 -13.16 -8.92 11.23
N THR A 278 -12.45 -8.31 10.27
CA THR A 278 -11.13 -7.70 10.46
C THR A 278 -11.13 -6.17 10.40
N GLY A 279 -12.19 -5.54 9.92
CA GLY A 279 -12.25 -4.11 9.60
C GLY A 279 -11.31 -3.65 8.45
N GLY A 280 -10.55 -4.57 7.85
CA GLY A 280 -9.52 -4.27 6.85
C GLY A 280 -10.07 -3.96 5.45
N MET A 281 -11.19 -4.56 5.04
CA MET A 281 -11.86 -4.27 3.78
C MET A 281 -12.68 -2.99 3.87
N LYS A 282 -13.38 -2.74 4.99
CA LYS A 282 -14.09 -1.48 5.22
C LYS A 282 -13.14 -0.28 5.11
N THR A 283 -12.00 -0.35 5.78
CA THR A 283 -10.96 0.69 5.71
C THR A 283 -10.42 0.83 4.28
N LYS A 284 -10.21 -0.30 3.57
CA LYS A 284 -9.76 -0.29 2.17
C LYS A 284 -10.68 0.50 1.26
N ILE A 285 -11.98 0.23 1.35
CA ILE A 285 -12.99 0.86 0.50
C ILE A 285 -13.10 2.34 0.84
N SER A 286 -13.06 2.68 2.13
CA SER A 286 -13.05 4.08 2.57
C SER A 286 -11.86 4.84 1.99
N GLU A 287 -10.64 4.32 2.09
CA GLU A 287 -9.45 4.96 1.54
C GLU A 287 -9.44 4.96 0.00
N ALA A 288 -9.91 3.88 -0.63
CA ALA A 288 -10.09 3.82 -2.08
C ALA A 288 -11.09 4.87 -2.57
N ALA A 289 -12.17 5.11 -1.82
CA ALA A 289 -13.15 6.14 -2.14
C ALA A 289 -12.56 7.55 -2.01
N MET A 290 -11.76 7.80 -0.95
CA MET A 290 -11.04 9.06 -0.79
C MET A 290 -10.08 9.33 -1.95
N ILE A 291 -9.37 8.31 -2.44
CA ILE A 291 -8.50 8.42 -3.62
C ILE A 291 -9.33 8.67 -4.89
N ALA A 292 -10.40 7.91 -5.10
CA ALA A 292 -11.28 8.03 -6.27
C ALA A 292 -11.92 9.41 -6.39
N LYS A 293 -12.28 10.03 -5.27
CA LYS A 293 -12.79 11.41 -5.20
C LYS A 293 -11.79 12.46 -5.71
N LEU A 294 -10.50 12.13 -5.75
CA LEU A 294 -9.47 12.99 -6.35
C LEU A 294 -9.36 12.82 -7.87
N GLY A 295 -10.24 12.04 -8.50
CA GLY A 295 -10.21 11.70 -9.93
C GLY A 295 -9.16 10.63 -10.27
N ILE A 296 -8.73 9.84 -9.28
CA ILE A 296 -7.71 8.79 -9.45
C ILE A 296 -8.38 7.43 -9.39
N ASP A 297 -8.31 6.66 -10.48
CA ASP A 297 -8.85 5.31 -10.50
C ASP A 297 -8.12 4.39 -9.51
N VAL A 298 -8.88 3.58 -8.78
CA VAL A 298 -8.37 2.59 -7.83
C VAL A 298 -8.79 1.19 -8.24
N TYR A 299 -7.83 0.26 -8.27
CA TYR A 299 -8.07 -1.14 -8.59
C TYR A 299 -7.82 -2.00 -7.35
N ILE A 300 -8.82 -2.76 -6.91
CA ILE A 300 -8.69 -3.75 -5.83
C ILE A 300 -8.73 -5.14 -6.47
N VAL A 301 -7.63 -5.89 -6.37
CA VAL A 301 -7.43 -7.14 -7.12
C VAL A 301 -6.60 -8.16 -6.36
N LYS A 302 -6.84 -9.46 -6.63
CA LYS A 302 -6.03 -10.55 -6.07
C LYS A 302 -4.60 -10.52 -6.57
N ALA A 303 -3.64 -10.53 -5.65
CA ALA A 303 -2.21 -10.62 -5.95
C ALA A 303 -1.83 -11.91 -6.70
N ALA A 304 -0.74 -11.86 -7.46
CA ALA A 304 -0.17 -12.99 -8.19
C ALA A 304 -1.15 -13.67 -9.18
N THR A 305 -2.03 -12.88 -9.81
CA THR A 305 -2.95 -13.32 -10.88
C THR A 305 -2.67 -12.58 -12.19
N SER A 306 -3.17 -13.06 -13.32
CA SER A 306 -3.13 -12.28 -14.57
C SER A 306 -3.85 -10.93 -14.43
N HIS A 307 -4.90 -10.86 -13.59
CA HIS A 307 -5.63 -9.65 -13.29
C HIS A 307 -4.79 -8.64 -12.50
N SER A 308 -3.96 -9.06 -11.53
CA SER A 308 -3.05 -8.11 -10.86
C SER A 308 -2.06 -7.49 -11.84
N LEU A 309 -1.55 -8.24 -12.81
CA LEU A 309 -0.67 -7.68 -13.85
C LEU A 309 -1.41 -6.67 -14.74
N LYS A 310 -2.64 -6.99 -15.21
CA LYS A 310 -3.49 -6.04 -15.97
C LYS A 310 -3.70 -4.72 -15.19
N ALA A 311 -3.97 -4.80 -13.89
CA ALA A 311 -4.13 -3.63 -13.03
C ALA A 311 -2.83 -2.82 -12.88
N LEU A 312 -1.70 -3.50 -12.66
CA LEU A 312 -0.38 -2.85 -12.53
C LEU A 312 0.05 -2.14 -13.82
N ASN A 313 -0.31 -2.68 -14.99
CA ASN A 313 -0.07 -2.06 -16.28
C ASN A 313 -0.94 -0.82 -16.54
N GLY A 314 -2.09 -0.71 -15.85
CA GLY A 314 -3.05 0.37 -16.02
C GLY A 314 -4.06 0.13 -17.14
N ASP A 315 -4.28 -1.14 -17.52
CA ASP A 315 -5.11 -1.52 -18.67
C ASP A 315 -6.61 -1.19 -18.51
N LEU A 316 -7.05 -0.90 -17.27
CA LEU A 316 -8.46 -0.69 -16.90
C LEU A 316 -8.93 0.78 -16.97
N ARG A 317 -8.03 1.72 -17.30
CA ARG A 317 -8.32 3.16 -17.27
C ARG A 317 -9.39 3.57 -18.27
N ASN A 318 -9.37 2.97 -19.46
CA ASN A 318 -10.27 3.34 -20.56
C ASN A 318 -11.53 2.47 -20.60
N SER A 319 -11.39 1.17 -20.34
CA SER A 319 -12.50 0.21 -20.32
C SER A 319 -12.22 -0.91 -19.33
N ILE A 320 -13.29 -1.50 -18.78
CA ILE A 320 -13.21 -2.67 -17.92
C ILE A 320 -13.55 -3.89 -18.79
N PRO A 321 -12.59 -4.79 -19.09
CA PRO A 321 -12.86 -6.01 -19.86
C PRO A 321 -13.88 -6.93 -19.17
N ASP A 322 -14.65 -7.69 -19.93
CA ASP A 322 -15.65 -8.62 -19.37
C ASP A 322 -15.01 -9.74 -18.52
N ASP A 323 -13.82 -10.18 -18.94
CA ASP A 323 -13.01 -11.20 -18.25
C ASP A 323 -12.29 -10.65 -17.00
N TRP A 324 -12.44 -9.36 -16.67
CA TRP A 324 -11.85 -8.75 -15.49
C TRP A 324 -12.42 -9.35 -14.20
N LEU A 325 -11.52 -9.83 -13.34
CA LEU A 325 -11.79 -10.22 -11.96
C LEU A 325 -11.08 -9.28 -11.00
N GLY A 326 -11.81 -8.23 -10.63
CA GLY A 326 -11.53 -7.38 -9.49
C GLY A 326 -12.51 -6.23 -9.41
N THR A 327 -12.24 -5.28 -8.52
CA THR A 327 -13.11 -4.12 -8.29
C THR A 327 -12.40 -2.87 -8.76
N VAL A 328 -13.04 -2.11 -9.65
CA VAL A 328 -12.63 -0.74 -9.94
C VAL A 328 -13.45 0.24 -9.11
N VAL A 329 -12.77 1.15 -8.42
CA VAL A 329 -13.37 2.26 -7.69
C VAL A 329 -12.96 3.55 -8.38
N ARG A 330 -13.93 4.36 -8.82
CA ARG A 330 -13.70 5.59 -9.59
C ARG A 330 -14.71 6.67 -9.24
N SER A 331 -14.41 7.93 -9.50
CA SER A 331 -15.38 9.02 -9.33
C SER A 331 -16.60 8.78 -10.23
N SER A 332 -17.81 9.07 -9.73
CA SER A 332 -18.96 9.26 -10.59
C SER A 332 -18.71 10.43 -11.52
N SER A 333 -19.08 10.28 -12.80
CA SER A 333 -19.12 11.38 -13.77
C SER A 333 -20.23 12.35 -13.44
#